data_AF-A0A4Q3LT03-F1
#
_entry.id   AF-A0A4Q3LT03-F1
#
_cell.length_a   1.000
_cell.length_b   1.000
_cell.length_c   1.000
_cell.angle_alpha   90.00
_cell.angle_beta   90.00
_cell.angle_gamma   90.00
#
_symmetry.space_group_name_H-M   'P 1'
#
loop_
_entity.id
_entity.type
_entity.pdbx_description
1 polymer ?
#
loop_
_entity_poly.entity_id
_entity_poly.type
_entity_poly.pdbx_seq_one_letter_code
_entity_poly.pdbx_strand_id
1 'polypeptide(L)'
;MDDIVRQAIAKWPNVPDCFGWMGLDARGHWYMRDDATQAQGPFPQARGSLLQHEKLIDFIHRNYEADAQGRWFFQNGPQRVYIELEATPLVWRIGTDGVPVAHTGLRMPDAGECLVDEAGRVYLASSAGLGLVHSLDVAQMADAIEQGRWTPQDVQSATLPQRFGFVRSPAAG
;
A
#
# COMPACT_ATOMS: atom_id res chain seq x y z
N MET A 1 -4.48 12.35 8.15
CA MET A 1 -5.77 12.19 8.84
C MET A 1 -6.53 13.51 8.91
N ASP A 2 -7.67 13.56 8.22
CA ASP A 2 -8.54 14.75 8.10
C ASP A 2 -9.19 15.12 9.45
N ASP A 3 -9.51 16.40 9.67
CA ASP A 3 -10.08 16.89 10.94
C ASP A 3 -11.46 16.27 11.25
N ILE A 4 -12.27 16.03 10.21
CA ILE A 4 -13.57 15.38 10.35
C ILE A 4 -13.45 13.96 10.92
N VAL A 5 -12.37 13.26 10.56
CA VAL A 5 -12.07 11.92 11.06
C VAL A 5 -11.69 11.97 12.54
N ARG A 6 -10.83 12.92 12.92
CA ARG A 6 -10.44 13.14 14.33
C ARG A 6 -11.65 13.46 15.21
N GLN A 7 -12.58 14.29 14.73
CA GLN A 7 -13.81 14.61 15.44
C GLN A 7 -14.72 13.38 15.61
N ALA A 8 -14.80 12.53 14.59
CA ALA A 8 -15.62 11.32 14.63
C ALA A 8 -15.09 10.29 15.65
N ILE A 9 -13.76 10.10 15.72
CA ILE A 9 -13.11 9.24 16.73
C ILE A 9 -13.44 9.71 18.15
N ALA A 10 -13.36 11.02 18.42
CA ALA A 10 -13.66 11.57 19.74
C ALA A 10 -15.12 11.35 20.16
N LYS A 11 -16.05 11.33 19.19
CA LYS A 11 -17.48 11.14 19.44
C LYS A 11 -17.85 9.67 19.66
N TRP A 12 -17.19 8.75 18.96
CA TRP A 12 -17.50 7.31 18.99
C TRP A 12 -16.21 6.49 19.05
N PRO A 13 -15.57 6.34 20.21
CA PRO A 13 -14.25 5.71 20.30
C PRO A 13 -14.25 4.19 20.07
N ASN A 14 -15.40 3.53 20.19
CA ASN A 14 -15.51 2.06 20.23
C ASN A 14 -16.28 1.49 19.02
N VAL A 15 -15.93 1.92 17.80
CA VAL A 15 -16.51 1.34 16.58
C VAL A 15 -15.66 0.15 16.14
N PRO A 16 -16.25 -1.04 15.91
CA PRO A 16 -15.50 -2.21 15.49
C PRO A 16 -14.74 -1.97 14.19
N ASP A 17 -13.50 -2.43 14.15
CA ASP A 17 -12.67 -2.40 12.96
C ASP A 17 -13.25 -3.31 11.85
N CYS A 18 -12.97 -2.96 10.61
CA CYS A 18 -13.46 -3.63 9.41
C CYS A 18 -12.30 -4.32 8.69
N PHE A 19 -12.46 -5.61 8.36
CA PHE A 19 -11.43 -6.46 7.76
C PHE A 19 -11.95 -7.12 6.49
N GLY A 20 -11.07 -7.35 5.51
CA GLY A 20 -11.39 -8.11 4.29
C GLY A 20 -12.16 -7.33 3.22
N TRP A 21 -12.84 -6.23 3.56
CA TRP A 21 -13.69 -5.47 2.65
C TRP A 21 -12.96 -4.63 1.59
N MET A 22 -11.67 -4.37 1.78
CA MET A 22 -10.88 -3.54 0.88
C MET A 22 -9.54 -4.20 0.55
N GLY A 23 -9.16 -4.15 -0.73
CA GLY A 23 -7.88 -4.65 -1.22
C GLY A 23 -7.09 -3.60 -2.01
N LEU A 24 -5.77 -3.68 -1.96
CA LEU A 24 -4.83 -2.88 -2.75
C LEU A 24 -4.01 -3.78 -3.66
N ASP A 25 -4.15 -3.60 -4.97
CA ASP A 25 -3.41 -4.38 -5.95
C ASP A 25 -1.95 -3.92 -6.10
N ALA A 26 -1.15 -4.72 -6.81
CA ALA A 26 0.25 -4.42 -7.12
C ALA A 26 0.46 -3.21 -8.06
N ARG A 27 -0.62 -2.57 -8.53
CA ARG A 27 -0.62 -1.40 -9.41
C ARG A 27 -1.11 -0.13 -8.70
N GLY A 28 -1.52 -0.23 -7.44
CA GLY A 28 -2.01 0.90 -6.65
C GLY A 28 -3.52 1.13 -6.79
N HIS A 29 -4.27 0.17 -7.32
CA HIS A 29 -5.72 0.26 -7.39
C HIS A 29 -6.41 -0.34 -6.18
N TRP A 30 -7.50 0.31 -5.79
CA TRP A 30 -8.36 -0.10 -4.69
C TRP A 30 -9.49 -0.99 -5.18
N TYR A 31 -9.78 -2.06 -4.45
CA TYR A 31 -10.87 -2.98 -4.72
C TYR A 31 -11.80 -3.11 -3.52
N MET A 32 -13.11 -3.10 -3.76
CA MET A 32 -14.12 -3.45 -2.75
C MET A 32 -14.47 -4.92 -2.83
N ARG A 33 -14.57 -5.58 -1.68
CA ARG A 33 -14.78 -7.03 -1.55
C ARG A 33 -15.99 -7.29 -0.65
N ASP A 34 -17.15 -7.47 -1.26
CA ASP A 34 -18.37 -7.86 -0.54
C ASP A 34 -18.30 -9.30 0.00
N ASP A 35 -19.28 -9.69 0.82
CA ASP A 35 -19.34 -11.03 1.41
C ASP A 35 -19.26 -12.14 0.34
N ALA A 36 -19.92 -11.95 -0.80
CA ALA A 36 -19.91 -12.91 -1.91
C ALA A 36 -18.52 -13.03 -2.55
N THR A 37 -17.78 -11.94 -2.66
CA THR A 37 -16.38 -11.94 -3.12
C THR A 37 -15.48 -12.62 -2.10
N GLN A 38 -15.63 -12.31 -0.82
CA GLN A 38 -14.81 -12.89 0.24
C GLN A 38 -15.02 -14.42 0.34
N ALA A 39 -16.25 -14.90 0.13
CA ALA A 39 -16.57 -16.32 0.06
C ALA A 39 -15.91 -17.06 -1.12
N GLN A 40 -15.48 -16.35 -2.17
CA GLN A 40 -14.78 -16.94 -3.33
C GLN A 40 -13.28 -17.15 -3.08
N GLY A 41 -12.71 -16.56 -2.01
CA GLY A 41 -11.32 -16.76 -1.63
C GLY A 41 -10.61 -15.48 -1.17
N PRO A 42 -9.32 -15.59 -0.80
CA PRO A 42 -8.52 -14.46 -0.33
C PRO A 42 -8.20 -13.47 -1.44
N PHE A 43 -7.77 -12.26 -1.09
CA PHE A 43 -7.13 -11.35 -2.04
C PHE A 43 -5.68 -11.82 -2.28
N PRO A 44 -5.14 -11.78 -3.52
CA PRO A 44 -5.72 -11.25 -4.75
C PRO A 44 -6.50 -12.27 -5.60
N GLN A 45 -6.76 -13.49 -5.11
CA GLN A 45 -7.49 -14.53 -5.86
C GLN A 45 -8.92 -14.08 -6.18
N ALA A 46 -9.66 -13.58 -5.19
CA ALA A 46 -10.95 -12.94 -5.36
C ALA A 46 -10.82 -11.44 -5.10
N ARG A 47 -10.57 -10.68 -6.18
CA ARG A 47 -10.28 -9.23 -6.11
C ARG A 47 -11.49 -8.39 -5.73
N GLY A 48 -12.69 -8.76 -6.20
CA GLY A 48 -13.88 -7.94 -6.07
C GLY A 48 -13.95 -6.85 -7.14
N SER A 49 -14.60 -5.73 -6.83
CA SER A 49 -14.88 -4.67 -7.78
C SER A 49 -13.88 -3.52 -7.65
N LEU A 50 -13.32 -3.08 -8.78
CA LEU A 50 -12.42 -1.91 -8.83
C LEU A 50 -13.17 -0.66 -8.36
N LEU A 51 -12.61 0.05 -7.38
CA LEU A 51 -13.15 1.31 -6.91
C LEU A 51 -12.80 2.42 -7.91
N GLN A 52 -13.83 3.06 -8.47
CA GLN A 52 -13.68 4.14 -9.47
C GLN A 52 -14.05 5.54 -8.93
N HIS A 53 -14.60 5.62 -7.72
CA HIS A 53 -15.08 6.88 -7.18
C HIS A 53 -13.93 7.75 -6.66
N GLU A 54 -13.42 8.65 -7.50
CA GLU A 54 -12.21 9.47 -7.26
C GLU A 54 -12.21 10.16 -5.89
N LYS A 55 -13.30 10.83 -5.50
CA LYS A 55 -13.37 11.51 -4.19
C LYS A 55 -13.20 10.56 -3.00
N LEU A 56 -13.63 9.30 -3.16
CA LEU A 56 -13.46 8.29 -2.11
C LEU A 56 -12.02 7.78 -2.10
N ILE A 57 -11.42 7.59 -3.28
CA ILE A 57 -10.01 7.22 -3.41
C ILE A 57 -9.11 8.29 -2.78
N ASP A 58 -9.35 9.57 -3.08
CA ASP A 58 -8.61 10.68 -2.46
C ASP A 58 -8.80 10.71 -0.94
N PHE A 59 -10.01 10.40 -0.47
CA PHE A 59 -10.28 10.29 0.97
C PHE A 59 -9.50 9.14 1.61
N ILE A 60 -9.45 7.96 0.97
CA ILE A 60 -8.64 6.82 1.41
C ILE A 60 -7.17 7.26 1.48
N HIS A 61 -6.62 7.88 0.43
CA HIS A 61 -5.22 8.29 0.35
C HIS A 61 -4.79 9.19 1.53
N ARG A 62 -5.60 10.18 1.92
CA ARG A 62 -5.27 11.11 3.03
C ARG A 62 -5.38 10.49 4.42
N ASN A 63 -6.04 9.34 4.53
CA ASN A 63 -6.34 8.68 5.79
C ASN A 63 -5.74 7.26 5.86
N TYR A 64 -4.87 6.88 4.91
CA TYR A 64 -4.23 5.57 4.82
C TYR A 64 -2.89 5.54 5.56
N GLU A 65 -2.75 4.65 6.54
CA GLU A 65 -1.57 4.52 7.40
C GLU A 65 -1.44 3.10 7.98
N ALA A 66 -0.29 2.81 8.60
CA ALA A 66 -0.07 1.56 9.32
C ALA A 66 -0.40 1.71 10.81
N ASP A 67 -0.92 0.65 11.42
CA ASP A 67 -0.96 0.55 12.88
C ASP A 67 0.36 0.02 13.46
N ALA A 68 0.45 -0.05 14.79
CA ALA A 68 1.63 -0.52 15.50
C ALA A 68 2.01 -2.00 15.22
N GLN A 69 1.11 -2.77 14.59
CA GLN A 69 1.35 -4.17 14.21
C GLN A 69 1.72 -4.30 12.73
N GLY A 70 1.85 -3.19 11.99
CA GLY A 70 2.14 -3.22 10.56
C GLY A 70 0.92 -3.52 9.69
N ARG A 71 -0.29 -3.51 10.25
CA ARG A 71 -1.52 -3.67 9.46
C ARG A 71 -1.89 -2.32 8.90
N TRP A 72 -2.04 -2.24 7.59
CA TRP A 72 -2.41 -1.01 6.93
C TRP A 72 -3.92 -0.86 6.85
N PHE A 73 -4.41 0.35 7.11
CA PHE A 73 -5.82 0.69 7.13
C PHE A 73 -6.01 2.10 6.59
N PHE A 74 -7.23 2.44 6.19
CA PHE A 74 -7.63 3.85 6.19
C PHE A 74 -8.66 4.14 7.27
N GLN A 75 -8.58 5.34 7.83
CA GLN A 75 -9.48 5.77 8.89
C GLN A 75 -10.78 6.35 8.29
N ASN A 76 -11.87 5.60 8.41
CA ASN A 76 -13.21 5.96 7.93
C ASN A 76 -14.08 6.47 9.09
N GLY A 77 -13.95 7.75 9.42
CA GLY A 77 -14.55 8.29 10.64
C GLY A 77 -13.97 7.57 11.88
N PRO A 78 -14.78 7.01 12.79
CA PRO A 78 -14.28 6.28 13.95
C PRO A 78 -13.79 4.85 13.62
N GLN A 79 -14.16 4.30 12.45
CA GLN A 79 -13.85 2.93 12.07
C GLN A 79 -12.53 2.85 11.30
N ARG A 80 -11.69 1.87 11.62
CA ARG A 80 -10.56 1.49 10.76
C ARG A 80 -11.02 0.46 9.75
N VAL A 81 -10.66 0.66 8.49
CA VAL A 81 -10.87 -0.33 7.43
C VAL A 81 -9.51 -0.85 7.01
N TYR A 82 -9.18 -2.07 7.45
CA TYR A 82 -7.92 -2.74 7.16
C TYR A 82 -7.88 -3.25 5.72
N ILE A 83 -6.68 -3.17 5.13
CA ILE A 83 -6.44 -3.42 3.71
C ILE A 83 -5.76 -4.76 3.50
N GLU A 84 -6.35 -5.55 2.61
CA GLU A 84 -5.71 -6.74 2.03
C GLU A 84 -4.73 -6.31 0.92
N LEU A 85 -3.45 -6.66 1.07
CA LEU A 85 -2.38 -6.24 0.17
C LEU A 85 -1.99 -7.38 -0.77
N GLU A 86 -1.95 -7.11 -2.08
CA GLU A 86 -1.41 -8.07 -3.04
C GLU A 86 0.10 -8.25 -2.91
N ALA A 87 0.82 -7.15 -2.67
CA ALA A 87 2.29 -7.17 -2.66
C ALA A 87 2.86 -6.43 -1.45
N THR A 88 2.73 -5.10 -1.46
CA THR A 88 3.30 -4.17 -0.47
C THR A 88 2.31 -3.06 -0.16
N PRO A 89 2.45 -2.36 0.98
CA PRO A 89 1.52 -1.31 1.37
C PRO A 89 1.51 -0.07 0.47
N LEU A 90 2.64 0.22 -0.18
CA LEU A 90 2.76 1.29 -1.16
C LEU A 90 3.04 0.70 -2.56
N VAL A 91 2.70 1.47 -3.58
CA VAL A 91 3.10 1.24 -4.97
C VAL A 91 3.70 2.54 -5.47
N TRP A 92 4.94 2.49 -5.94
CA TRP A 92 5.71 3.67 -6.37
C TRP A 92 5.63 3.84 -7.88
N ARG A 93 5.30 5.04 -8.31
CA ARG A 93 5.56 5.56 -9.66
C ARG A 93 6.85 6.35 -9.64
N ILE A 94 7.64 6.32 -10.71
CA ILE A 94 8.85 7.15 -10.84
C ILE A 94 8.43 8.50 -11.42
N GLY A 95 8.59 9.58 -10.66
CA GLY A 95 8.31 10.94 -11.11
C GLY A 95 9.20 11.34 -12.28
N THR A 96 8.77 12.33 -13.06
CA THR A 96 9.56 12.86 -14.19
C THR A 96 10.87 13.52 -13.76
N ASP A 97 10.94 13.94 -12.50
CA ASP A 97 12.13 14.45 -11.81
C ASP A 97 12.99 13.34 -11.17
N GLY A 98 12.61 12.07 -11.37
CA GLY A 98 13.27 10.90 -10.78
C GLY A 98 12.88 10.61 -9.34
N VAL A 99 12.04 11.44 -8.70
CA VAL A 99 11.59 11.22 -7.32
C VAL A 99 10.40 10.26 -7.32
N PRO A 100 10.45 9.15 -6.58
CA PRO A 100 9.31 8.24 -6.48
C PRO A 100 8.09 8.89 -5.83
N VAL A 101 6.90 8.56 -6.34
CA VAL A 101 5.60 9.02 -5.84
C VAL A 101 4.68 7.82 -5.61
N ALA A 102 4.16 7.67 -4.40
CA ALA A 102 3.28 6.57 -4.07
C ALA A 102 1.94 6.72 -4.79
N HIS A 103 1.19 5.62 -4.94
CA HIS A 103 -0.20 5.63 -5.42
C HIS A 103 -1.12 6.60 -4.64
N THR A 104 -0.77 6.94 -3.40
CA THR A 104 -1.46 7.94 -2.57
C THR A 104 -1.12 9.40 -2.90
N GLY A 105 -0.17 9.64 -3.82
CA GLY A 105 0.38 10.95 -4.13
C GLY A 105 1.53 11.39 -3.21
N LEU A 106 1.87 10.58 -2.20
CA LEU A 106 3.00 10.87 -1.32
C LEU A 106 4.32 10.79 -2.10
N ARG A 107 5.04 11.90 -2.20
CA ARG A 107 6.43 11.91 -2.70
C ARG A 107 7.35 11.28 -1.66
N MET A 108 8.29 10.46 -2.12
CA MET A 108 9.21 9.76 -1.23
C MET A 108 9.98 10.76 -0.35
N PRO A 109 9.93 10.60 0.99
CA PRO A 109 10.38 11.65 1.91
C PRO A 109 11.89 11.69 2.14
N ASP A 110 12.61 10.63 1.77
CA ASP A 110 14.04 10.45 1.99
C ASP A 110 14.69 9.68 0.84
N ALA A 111 16.01 9.47 0.90
CA ALA A 111 16.75 8.77 -0.13
C ALA A 111 16.42 7.27 -0.20
N GLY A 112 15.95 6.67 0.90
CA GLY A 112 15.53 5.28 1.05
C GLY A 112 16.49 4.19 0.54
N GLU A 113 15.93 3.01 0.30
CA GLU A 113 16.63 1.81 -0.14
C GLU A 113 15.98 1.23 -1.41
N CYS A 114 16.80 0.75 -2.34
CA CYS A 114 16.35 0.01 -3.53
C CYS A 114 16.62 -1.48 -3.34
N LEU A 115 15.60 -2.30 -3.54
CA LEU A 115 15.67 -3.75 -3.41
C LEU A 115 15.18 -4.43 -4.68
N VAL A 116 15.73 -5.59 -4.99
CA VAL A 116 15.28 -6.42 -6.11
C VAL A 116 15.08 -7.85 -5.61
N ASP A 117 13.91 -8.42 -5.92
CA ASP A 117 13.62 -9.80 -5.53
C ASP A 117 14.04 -10.84 -6.56
N GLU A 118 13.85 -12.12 -6.23
CA GLU A 118 14.15 -13.26 -7.09
C GLU A 118 13.38 -13.27 -8.43
N ALA A 119 12.32 -12.47 -8.57
CA ALA A 119 11.53 -12.33 -9.79
C ALA A 119 11.87 -11.05 -10.57
N GLY A 120 12.88 -10.28 -10.14
CA GLY A 120 13.28 -9.02 -10.75
C GLY A 120 12.33 -7.86 -10.45
N ARG A 121 11.44 -7.99 -9.45
CA ARG A 121 10.60 -6.88 -9.01
C ARG A 121 11.44 -5.91 -8.19
N VAL A 122 11.28 -4.62 -8.49
CA VAL A 122 12.00 -3.56 -7.78
C VAL A 122 11.10 -3.01 -6.68
N TYR A 123 11.66 -2.83 -5.49
CA TYR A 123 11.00 -2.22 -4.35
C TYR A 123 11.80 -1.02 -3.88
N LEU A 124 11.09 0.00 -3.39
CA LEU A 124 11.68 1.13 -2.70
C LEU A 124 11.15 1.17 -1.26
N ALA A 125 12.06 1.25 -0.30
CA ALA A 125 11.73 1.42 1.11
C ALA A 125 12.17 2.81 1.59
N SER A 126 11.36 3.44 2.42
CA SER A 126 11.63 4.76 3.01
C SER A 126 11.02 4.83 4.41
N SER A 127 11.14 5.98 5.08
CA SER A 127 10.38 6.24 6.31
C SER A 127 8.86 6.19 6.12
N ALA A 128 8.35 6.28 4.89
CA ALA A 128 6.92 6.09 4.60
C ALA A 128 6.49 4.60 4.54
N GLY A 129 7.45 3.67 4.46
CA GLY A 129 7.21 2.24 4.31
C GLY A 129 7.75 1.65 3.00
N LEU A 130 7.54 0.36 2.82
CA LEU A 130 7.93 -0.40 1.63
C LEU A 130 6.88 -0.25 0.53
N GLY A 131 7.33 -0.05 -0.70
CA GLY A 131 6.48 -0.13 -1.87
C GLY A 131 7.12 -0.81 -3.08
N LEU A 132 6.27 -1.45 -3.87
CA LEU A 132 6.63 -2.05 -5.16
C LEU A 132 6.69 -0.94 -6.22
N VAL A 133 7.75 -0.91 -7.02
CA VAL A 133 7.79 -0.05 -8.21
C VAL A 133 6.80 -0.58 -9.23
N HIS A 134 5.90 0.28 -9.71
CA HIS A 134 4.89 -0.11 -10.68
C HIS A 134 5.56 -0.68 -11.93
N SER A 135 4.99 -1.75 -12.48
CA SER A 135 5.49 -2.45 -13.69
C SER A 135 5.69 -1.58 -14.94
N LEU A 136 5.04 -0.41 -15.03
CA LEU A 136 5.20 0.51 -16.16
C LEU A 136 6.46 1.37 -16.01
N ASP A 137 7.04 1.40 -14.81
CA ASP A 137 8.15 2.28 -14.46
C ASP A 137 9.46 1.53 -14.26
N VAL A 138 9.48 0.23 -14.58
CA VAL A 138 10.67 -0.63 -14.51
C VAL A 138 11.80 -0.09 -15.39
N ALA A 139 11.48 0.42 -16.59
CA ALA A 139 12.47 1.02 -17.48
C ALA A 139 13.11 2.27 -16.87
N GLN A 140 12.30 3.21 -16.34
CA GLN A 140 12.84 4.42 -15.69
C GLN A 140 13.66 4.08 -14.45
N MET A 141 13.26 3.03 -13.72
CA MET A 141 13.99 2.55 -12.56
C MET A 141 15.33 1.91 -12.94
N ALA A 142 15.36 1.12 -14.02
CA ALA A 142 16.60 0.55 -14.56
C ALA A 142 17.59 1.66 -14.98
N ASP A 143 17.13 2.67 -15.72
CA ASP A 143 17.94 3.84 -16.08
C ASP A 143 18.50 4.55 -14.84
N ALA A 144 17.70 4.66 -13.77
CA ALA A 144 18.14 5.27 -12.53
C ALA A 144 19.21 4.44 -11.79
N ILE A 145 19.13 3.11 -11.85
CA ILE A 145 20.15 2.19 -11.32
C ILE A 145 21.45 2.32 -12.13
N GLU A 146 21.37 2.32 -13.45
CA GLU A 146 22.54 2.46 -14.34
C GLU A 146 23.26 3.80 -14.16
N GLN A 147 22.51 4.86 -13.87
CA GLN A 147 23.04 6.18 -13.56
C GLN A 147 23.59 6.29 -12.13
N GLY A 148 23.56 5.21 -11.35
CA GLY A 148 24.06 5.18 -9.97
C GLY A 148 23.19 5.94 -8.97
N ARG A 149 21.95 6.32 -9.33
CA ARG A 149 21.01 6.96 -8.40
C ARG A 149 20.46 5.98 -7.38
N TRP A 150 20.46 4.69 -7.72
CA TRP A 150 20.05 3.60 -6.84
C TRP A 150 21.09 2.49 -6.88
N THR A 151 21.36 1.89 -5.71
CA THR A 151 22.15 0.68 -5.60
C THR A 151 21.24 -0.46 -5.17
N PRO A 152 20.80 -1.34 -6.08
CA PRO A 152 19.87 -2.42 -5.76
C PRO A 152 20.53 -3.44 -4.84
N GLN A 153 19.78 -3.89 -3.84
CA GLN A 153 20.15 -5.00 -2.97
C GLN A 153 19.24 -6.18 -3.23
N ASP A 154 19.82 -7.36 -3.44
CA ASP A 154 19.05 -8.59 -3.60
C ASP A 154 18.32 -8.94 -2.30
N VAL A 155 17.06 -9.33 -2.43
CA VAL A 155 16.21 -9.77 -1.32
C VAL A 155 15.37 -10.96 -1.73
N GLN A 156 14.81 -11.66 -0.74
CA GLN A 156 13.75 -12.64 -0.98
C GLN A 156 12.40 -12.00 -0.71
N SER A 157 11.48 -12.03 -1.68
CA SER A 157 10.14 -11.42 -1.58
C SER A 157 9.35 -11.91 -0.35
N ALA A 158 9.61 -13.14 0.09
CA ALA A 158 9.01 -13.77 1.26
C ALA A 158 9.42 -13.12 2.60
N THR A 159 10.60 -12.50 2.66
CA THR A 159 11.14 -11.87 3.89
C THR A 159 10.67 -10.42 4.08
N LEU A 160 10.14 -9.79 3.03
CA LEU A 160 9.76 -8.38 3.03
C LEU A 160 8.73 -8.02 4.13
N PRO A 161 7.64 -8.78 4.36
CA PRO A 161 6.69 -8.50 5.45
C PRO A 161 7.36 -8.41 6.82
N GLN A 162 8.27 -9.33 7.11
CA GLN A 162 9.00 -9.37 8.37
C GLN A 162 10.03 -8.25 8.47
N ARG A 163 10.81 -8.01 7.41
CA ARG A 163 11.86 -6.98 7.38
C ARG A 163 11.30 -5.57 7.51
N PHE A 164 10.16 -5.30 6.87
CA PHE A 164 9.56 -3.96 6.80
C PHE A 164 8.31 -3.80 7.67
N GLY A 165 7.96 -4.82 8.46
CA GLY A 165 6.88 -4.76 9.44
C GLY A 165 5.53 -4.44 8.83
N PHE A 166 5.08 -5.23 7.85
CA PHE A 166 3.72 -5.12 7.31
C PHE A 166 3.01 -6.46 7.20
N VAL A 167 1.67 -6.44 7.25
CA VAL A 167 0.81 -7.62 7.15
C VAL A 167 0.07 -7.61 5.82
N ARG A 168 0.22 -8.67 5.01
CA ARG A 168 -0.48 -8.77 3.71
C ARG A 168 -1.98 -9.00 3.84
N SER A 169 -2.39 -9.84 4.79
CA SER A 169 -3.81 -10.17 5.00
C SER A 169 -4.18 -9.99 6.47
N PRO A 170 -4.62 -8.79 6.88
CA PRO A 170 -5.12 -8.57 8.23
C PRO A 170 -6.31 -9.44 8.60
N ALA A 171 -7.14 -9.87 7.63
CA ALA A 171 -8.30 -10.73 7.89
C ALA A 171 -7.95 -12.21 8.17
N ALA A 172 -6.73 -12.64 7.85
CA ALA A 172 -6.28 -14.04 8.04
C ALA A 172 -5.55 -14.28 9.38
N GLY A 173 -5.33 -13.23 10.17
CA GLY A 173 -4.56 -13.27 11.43
C GLY A 173 -5.39 -13.30 12.69
#